data_AF-A0A4V0H8D7-F1
#
_entry.id   AF-A0A4V0H8D7-F1
#
_cell.length_a   1.000
_cell.length_b   1.000
_cell.length_c   1.000
_cell.angle_alpha   90.00
_cell.angle_beta   90.00
_cell.angle_gamma   90.00
#
_symmetry.space_group_name_H-M   'P 1'
#
loop_
_entity.id
_entity.type
_entity.pdbx_description
1 polymer ?
#
loop_
_entity_poly.entity_id
_entity_poly.type
_entity_poly.pdbx_seq_one_letter_code
_entity_poly.pdbx_strand_id
1 'polypeptide(L)'
;MTEILFLFLYFWYNIAMEYINNLLKLISHLLFIGISFQLLISLFDWSKIIYRSPENIGKLKLFVFFLAIVLGYLVSHFILELIQMSQTLF
;
A
#
# COMPACT_ATOMS: atom_id res chain seq x y z
N MET A 1 -9.10 -39.34 -17.84
CA MET A 1 -10.12 -38.61 -17.03
C MET A 1 -9.50 -38.01 -15.76
N THR A 2 -8.72 -38.78 -15.00
CA THR A 2 -8.00 -38.32 -13.79
C THR A 2 -6.95 -37.24 -14.04
N GLU A 3 -6.15 -37.34 -15.11
CA GLU A 3 -5.14 -36.32 -15.46
C GLU A 3 -5.75 -34.96 -15.83
N ILE A 4 -6.88 -34.97 -16.55
CA ILE A 4 -7.59 -33.74 -16.95
C ILE A 4 -8.13 -33.00 -15.71
N LEU A 5 -8.68 -33.75 -14.74
CA LEU A 5 -9.15 -33.19 -13.48
C LEU A 5 -8.00 -32.56 -12.68
N PHE A 6 -6.84 -33.22 -12.65
CA PHE A 6 -5.64 -32.71 -11.97
C PHE A 6 -5.14 -31.40 -12.61
N LEU A 7 -5.06 -31.34 -13.94
CA LEU A 7 -4.64 -30.12 -14.65
C LEU A 7 -5.62 -28.97 -14.42
N PHE A 8 -6.92 -29.25 -14.38
CA PHE A 8 -7.95 -28.23 -14.09
C PHE A 8 -7.82 -27.67 -12.67
N LEU A 9 -7.61 -28.53 -11.67
CA LEU A 9 -7.40 -28.11 -10.27
C LEU A 9 -6.10 -27.30 -10.11
N TYR A 10 -5.02 -27.74 -10.75
CA TYR A 10 -3.74 -27.03 -10.72
C TYR A 10 -3.84 -25.64 -11.36
N PHE A 11 -4.56 -25.53 -12.48
CA PHE A 11 -4.83 -24.25 -13.12
C PHE A 11 -5.61 -23.30 -12.19
N TRP A 12 -6.68 -23.79 -11.56
CA TRP A 12 -7.47 -22.98 -10.63
C TRP A 12 -6.66 -22.54 -9.39
N TYR A 13 -5.82 -23.43 -8.87
CA TYR A 13 -4.93 -23.13 -7.75
C TYR A 13 -3.97 -21.97 -8.08
N ASN A 14 -3.31 -22.00 -9.24
CA ASN A 14 -2.37 -20.96 -9.64
C ASN A 14 -3.08 -19.60 -9.79
N ILE A 15 -4.26 -19.58 -10.39
CA ILE A 15 -5.07 -18.36 -10.51
C ILE A 15 -5.43 -17.82 -9.13
N ALA A 16 -5.93 -18.67 -8.24
CA ALA A 16 -6.30 -18.24 -6.90
C ALA A 16 -5.10 -17.67 -6.12
N MET A 17 -3.94 -18.32 -6.21
CA MET A 17 -2.71 -17.85 -5.57
C MET A 17 -2.24 -16.49 -6.12
N GLU A 18 -2.34 -16.27 -7.43
CA GLU A 18 -2.00 -14.98 -8.03
C GLU A 18 -2.92 -13.86 -7.52
N TYR A 19 -4.23 -14.09 -7.48
CA TYR A 19 -5.20 -13.12 -6.96
C TYR A 19 -4.94 -12.80 -5.48
N ILE A 20 -4.67 -13.81 -4.66
CA ILE A 20 -4.35 -13.62 -3.23
C ILE A 20 -3.10 -12.76 -3.07
N ASN A 21 -2.04 -13.05 -3.83
CA ASN A 21 -0.79 -12.30 -3.78
C ASN A 21 -0.98 -10.83 -4.20
N ASN A 22 -1.76 -10.58 -5.25
CA ASN A 22 -2.05 -9.22 -5.71
C ASN A 22 -2.90 -8.45 -4.71
N LEU A 23 -3.87 -9.11 -4.07
CA LEU A 23 -4.70 -8.52 -3.02
C LEU A 23 -3.86 -8.18 -1.77
N LEU A 24 -2.95 -9.07 -1.36
CA LEU A 24 -2.04 -8.82 -0.24
C LEU A 24 -1.11 -7.62 -0.52
N LYS A 25 -0.58 -7.49 -1.74
CA LYS A 25 0.21 -6.31 -2.15
C LYS A 25 -0.61 -5.04 -2.07
N LEU A 26 -1.85 -5.06 -2.58
CA LEU A 26 -2.75 -3.89 -2.51
C LEU A 26 -3.03 -3.49 -1.06
N ILE A 27 -3.34 -4.45 -0.19
CA ILE A 27 -3.60 -4.20 1.24
C ILE A 27 -2.35 -3.63 1.90
N SER A 28 -1.16 -4.17 1.61
CA SER A 28 0.11 -3.64 2.12
C SER A 28 0.26 -2.17 1.75
N HIS A 29 0.11 -1.81 0.48
CA HIS A 29 0.18 -0.41 0.05
C HIS A 29 -0.82 0.47 0.79
N LEU A 30 -2.09 0.05 0.88
CA LEU A 30 -3.12 0.82 1.58
C LEU A 30 -2.81 1.01 3.08
N LEU A 31 -2.27 -0.02 3.74
CA LEU A 31 -1.87 0.06 5.15
C LEU A 31 -0.75 1.09 5.35
N PHE A 32 0.30 1.06 4.54
CA PHE A 32 1.40 2.02 4.65
C PHE A 32 0.99 3.45 4.29
N ILE A 33 0.06 3.63 3.34
CA ILE A 33 -0.54 4.94 3.05
C ILE A 33 -1.31 5.45 4.26
N GLY A 34 -2.13 4.60 4.89
CA GLY A 34 -2.88 4.96 6.10
C GLY A 34 -1.95 5.36 7.26
N ILE A 35 -0.89 4.58 7.50
CA ILE A 35 0.12 4.89 8.53
C ILE A 35 0.82 6.22 8.21
N SER A 36 1.23 6.43 6.96
CA SER A 36 1.91 7.66 6.53
C SER A 36 1.00 8.88 6.70
N PHE A 37 -0.29 8.75 6.37
CA PHE A 37 -1.27 9.82 6.56
C PHE A 37 -1.46 10.18 8.03
N GLN A 38 -1.58 9.16 8.89
CA GLN A 38 -1.71 9.36 10.33
C GLN A 38 -0.47 10.06 10.91
N LEU A 39 0.73 9.66 10.49
CA LEU A 39 1.98 10.30 10.90
C LEU A 39 2.06 11.75 10.42
N LEU A 40 1.69 12.02 9.16
CA LEU A 40 1.69 13.37 8.62
C LEU A 40 0.73 14.29 9.38
N ILE A 41 -0.46 13.83 9.74
CA ILE A 41 -1.42 14.65 10.51
C ILE A 41 -1.00 14.79 11.97
N SER A 42 -0.46 13.74 12.58
CA SER A 42 -0.14 13.73 14.01
C SER A 42 1.16 14.45 14.36
N LEU A 43 2.17 14.40 13.47
CA LEU A 43 3.50 14.94 13.75
C LEU A 43 3.65 16.39 13.29
N PHE A 44 2.95 16.79 12.22
CA PHE A 44 3.06 18.13 11.68
C PHE A 44 1.90 19.01 12.13
N ASP A 45 2.23 20.13 12.76
CA ASP A 45 1.26 21.17 13.08
C ASP A 45 0.98 22.01 11.82
N TRP A 46 0.09 21.48 10.98
CA TRP A 46 -0.33 22.12 9.73
C TRP A 46 -0.92 23.52 9.91
N SER A 47 -1.38 23.85 11.12
CA SER A 47 -1.91 25.19 11.43
C SER A 47 -0.83 26.28 11.46
N LYS A 48 0.44 25.89 11.63
CA LYS A 48 1.60 26.79 11.55
C LYS A 48 2.14 26.94 10.13
N ILE A 49 1.91 25.95 9.28
CA ILE A 49 2.43 25.92 7.90
C ILE A 49 1.54 26.76 6.97
N ILE A 50 0.22 26.77 7.18
CA ILE A 50 -0.73 27.50 6.34
C ILE A 50 -1.49 28.54 7.18
N TYR A 51 -1.51 29.78 6.70
CA TYR A 51 -2.35 30.83 7.28
C TYR A 51 -3.81 30.37 7.33
N ARG A 52 -4.39 30.45 8.53
CA ARG A 52 -5.65 29.79 8.91
C ARG A 52 -6.86 30.40 8.21
N SER A 53 -7.01 30.14 6.90
CA SER A 53 -8.27 30.34 6.18
C SER A 53 -9.04 29.02 6.16
N PRO A 54 -10.29 28.97 6.62
CA PRO A 54 -11.11 27.75 6.60
C PRO A 54 -11.28 27.17 5.19
N GLU A 55 -11.17 28.01 4.16
CA GLU A 55 -11.20 27.60 2.74
C GLU A 55 -9.96 26.79 2.32
N ASN A 56 -8.83 27.00 3.00
CA ASN A 56 -7.56 26.33 2.70
C ASN A 56 -7.40 25.00 3.45
N ILE A 57 -8.18 24.77 4.51
CA ILE A 57 -8.07 23.54 5.33
C ILE A 57 -8.44 22.29 4.53
N GLY A 58 -9.47 22.36 3.68
CA GLY A 58 -9.86 21.25 2.81
C GLY A 58 -8.78 20.92 1.78
N LYS A 59 -8.23 21.94 1.12
CA LYS A 59 -7.13 21.82 0.14
C LYS A 59 -5.87 21.25 0.79
N LEU A 60 -5.58 21.66 2.02
CA LEU A 60 -4.47 21.14 2.81
C LEU A 60 -4.63 19.66 3.12
N LYS A 61 -5.81 19.22 3.58
CA LYS A 61 -6.05 17.79 3.83
C LYS A 61 -5.86 16.94 2.58
N LEU A 62 -6.32 17.42 1.41
CA LEU A 62 -6.09 16.75 0.13
C LEU A 62 -4.60 16.70 -0.23
N PHE A 63 -3.86 17.78 -0.01
CA PHE A 63 -2.41 17.80 -0.22
C PHE A 63 -1.69 16.78 0.68
N VAL A 64 -2.01 16.76 1.97
CA VAL A 64 -1.46 15.78 2.93
C VAL A 64 -1.81 14.35 2.52
N PHE A 65 -3.02 14.14 2.02
CA PHE A 65 -3.45 12.84 1.52
C PHE A 65 -2.63 12.39 0.30
N PHE A 66 -2.37 13.27 -0.67
CA PHE A 66 -1.48 12.94 -1.78
C PHE A 66 -0.05 12.63 -1.32
N LEU A 67 0.46 13.41 -0.37
CA LEU A 67 1.79 13.20 0.20
C LEU A 67 1.87 11.85 0.93
N ALA A 68 0.81 11.46 1.64
CA ALA A 68 0.69 10.16 2.28
C ALA A 68 0.64 9.00 1.26
N ILE A 69 -0.01 9.18 0.11
CA ILE A 69 -0.01 8.17 -0.97
C ILE A 69 1.41 7.93 -1.46
N VAL A 70 2.15 9.01 -1.76
CA VAL A 70 3.51 8.91 -2.28
C VAL A 70 4.45 8.26 -1.25
N LEU A 71 4.44 8.75 -0.01
CA LEU A 71 5.30 8.21 1.05
C LEU A 71 4.92 6.76 1.39
N GLY A 72 3.63 6.48 1.56
CA GLY A 72 3.15 5.14 1.89
C GLY A 72 3.46 4.13 0.81
N TYR A 73 3.31 4.50 -0.47
CA TYR A 73 3.73 3.66 -1.58
C TYR A 73 5.24 3.39 -1.55
N LEU A 74 6.07 4.43 -1.36
CA LEU A 74 7.53 4.29 -1.34
C LEU A 74 8.00 3.36 -0.20
N VAL A 75 7.47 3.54 1.00
CA VAL A 75 7.79 2.68 2.15
C VAL A 75 7.31 1.25 1.91
N SER A 76 6.09 1.07 1.41
CA SER A 76 5.55 -0.26 1.13
C SER A 76 6.36 -0.99 0.05
N HIS A 77 6.76 -0.28 -1.01
CA HIS A 77 7.59 -0.84 -2.07
C HIS A 77 8.96 -1.27 -1.53
N PHE A 78 9.62 -0.42 -0.75
CA PHE A 78 10.90 -0.73 -0.10
C PHE A 78 10.81 -1.98 0.79
N ILE A 79 9.75 -2.10 1.59
CA ILE A 79 9.55 -3.28 2.45
C ILE A 79 9.32 -4.56 1.62
N LEU A 80 8.56 -4.47 0.53
CA LEU A 80 8.34 -5.62 -0.37
C LEU A 80 9.65 -6.04 -1.06
N GLU A 81 10.46 -5.08 -1.51
CA GLU A 81 11.78 -5.37 -2.07
C GLU A 81 12.70 -6.05 -1.05
N LEU A 82 12.71 -5.58 0.21
CA LEU A 82 13.48 -6.22 1.27
C LEU A 82 13.04 -7.68 1.51
N ILE A 83 11.74 -7.93 1.52
CA ILE A 83 11.20 -9.30 1.66
C ILE A 83 11.68 -10.17 0.48
N GLN A 84 11.58 -9.66 -0.75
CA GLN A 84 12.06 -10.39 -1.93
C GLN A 84 13.57 -10.66 -1.86
N MET A 85 14.37 -9.66 -1.49
CA MET A 85 15.82 -9.83 -1.31
C MET A 85 16.13 -10.91 -0.27
N SER A 86 15.42 -10.91 0.87
CA SER A 86 15.61 -11.95 1.89
C SER A 86 15.28 -13.35 1.36
N GLN A 87 14.23 -13.50 0.55
CA GLN A 87 13.86 -14.79 -0.06
C GLN A 87 14.86 -15.25 -1.12
N THR A 88 15.59 -14.33 -1.76
CA THR A 88 16.63 -14.69 -2.75
C THR A 88 17.96 -15.08 -2.13
N LEU A 89 18.23 -14.63 -0.89
CA LEU A 89 19.53 -14.82 -0.22
C LEU A 89 19.57 -16.06 0.70
N PHE A 90 18.41 -16.59 1.09
CA PHE A 90 18.25 -17.79 1.94
C PHE A 90 17.60 -18.93 1.15
#